data_AF-D1YGA3-F1
#
_entry.id   AF-D1YGA3-F1
#
_cell.length_a   1.000
_cell.length_b   1.000
_cell.length_c   1.000
_cell.angle_alpha   90.00
_cell.angle_beta   90.00
_cell.angle_gamma   90.00
#
_symmetry.space_group_name_H-M   'P 1'
#
loop_
_entity.id
_entity.type
_entity.pdbx_description
1 polymer ?
#
loop_
_entity_poly.entity_id
_entity_poly.type
_entity_poly.pdbx_seq_one_letter_code
_entity_poly.pdbx_strand_id
1 'polypeptide(L)'
;MFSVFVNAKPDVFTETLKTGLAVPLILSLAVIGPTLEELLFQAGIQKGIFKRLNPWIAIILTAIIFAGAHNVTLNWSFLNGFLSGVAFGYVYQKTDDIKMAILSHSISNLLPLIICCMQAWS
;
A
#
# COMPACT_ATOMS: atom_id res chain seq x y z
N MET A 1 2.85 -0.63 -4.94
CA MET A 1 1.54 -0.37 -5.56
C MET A 1 1.60 -0.13 -7.07
N PHE A 2 2.31 0.91 -7.56
CA PHE A 2 2.32 1.29 -8.99
C PHE A 2 2.69 0.16 -9.96
N SER A 3 3.60 -0.73 -9.57
CA SER A 3 4.05 -1.85 -10.41
C SER A 3 3.07 -3.01 -10.54
N VAL A 4 2.13 -3.18 -9.60
CA VAL A 4 1.07 -4.19 -9.71
C VAL A 4 0.12 -3.80 -10.86
N PHE A 5 -0.17 -2.51 -11.00
CA PHE A 5 -1.00 -1.99 -12.09
C PHE A 5 -0.29 -1.95 -13.44
N VAL A 6 1.05 -1.89 -13.46
CA VAL A 6 1.84 -1.85 -14.71
C VAL A 6 2.18 -3.25 -15.25
N ASN A 7 2.29 -4.28 -14.39
CA ASN A 7 2.68 -5.64 -14.79
C ASN A 7 1.62 -6.73 -14.61
N ALA A 8 0.44 -6.42 -14.04
CA ALA A 8 -0.69 -7.35 -14.15
C ALA A 8 -1.03 -7.50 -15.63
N LYS A 9 -1.34 -8.72 -16.09
CA LYS A 9 -1.92 -8.88 -17.43
C LYS A 9 -3.17 -7.98 -17.46
N PRO A 10 -3.18 -6.93 -18.30
CA PRO A 10 -4.18 -5.87 -18.21
C PRO A 10 -5.58 -6.36 -18.55
N ASP A 11 -5.74 -7.59 -19.02
CA ASP A 11 -7.03 -8.17 -19.40
C ASP A 11 -7.93 -8.41 -18.18
N VAL A 12 -7.54 -9.22 -17.18
CA VAL A 12 -8.49 -9.63 -16.13
C VAL A 12 -8.91 -8.48 -15.24
N PHE A 13 -7.99 -7.61 -14.83
CA PHE A 13 -8.29 -6.47 -13.97
C PHE A 13 -9.23 -5.47 -14.66
N THR A 14 -8.88 -5.07 -15.88
CA THR A 14 -9.65 -4.12 -16.69
C THR A 14 -11.00 -4.67 -17.08
N GLU A 15 -11.08 -5.95 -17.43
CA GLU A 15 -12.35 -6.62 -17.72
C GLU A 15 -13.23 -6.72 -16.47
N THR A 16 -12.65 -6.97 -15.29
CA THR A 16 -13.41 -6.99 -14.02
C THR A 16 -14.03 -5.62 -13.72
N LEU A 17 -13.31 -4.53 -13.99
CA LEU A 17 -13.81 -3.15 -13.83
C LEU A 17 -15.03 -2.82 -14.72
N LYS A 18 -15.25 -3.56 -15.81
CA LYS A 18 -16.43 -3.41 -16.68
C LYS A 18 -17.64 -4.20 -16.20
N THR A 19 -17.50 -5.03 -15.17
CA THR A 19 -18.57 -5.87 -14.61
C THR A 19 -19.12 -5.29 -13.30
N GLY A 20 -20.19 -5.90 -12.77
CA GLY A 20 -20.70 -5.59 -11.42
C GLY A 20 -19.70 -5.84 -10.28
N LEU A 21 -18.57 -6.52 -10.54
CA LEU A 21 -17.50 -6.75 -9.57
C LEU A 21 -16.54 -5.56 -9.41
N ALA A 22 -16.72 -4.47 -10.18
CA ALA A 22 -15.87 -3.29 -10.09
C ALA A 22 -15.89 -2.66 -8.69
N VAL A 23 -17.07 -2.54 -8.07
CA VAL A 23 -17.23 -1.94 -6.73
C VAL A 23 -16.47 -2.71 -5.65
N PRO A 24 -16.69 -4.04 -5.46
CA PRO A 24 -15.95 -4.78 -4.44
C PRO A 24 -14.45 -4.82 -4.72
N LEU A 25 -14.02 -4.83 -5.98
CA LEU A 25 -12.61 -4.73 -6.35
C LEU A 25 -11.99 -3.38 -5.93
N ILE A 26 -12.66 -2.28 -6.23
CA ILE A 26 -12.22 -0.92 -5.86
C ILE A 26 -12.13 -0.79 -4.33
N LEU A 27 -13.16 -1.23 -3.60
CA LEU A 27 -13.15 -1.21 -2.14
C LEU A 27 -12.01 -2.05 -1.56
N SER A 28 -11.74 -3.21 -2.17
CA SER A 28 -10.65 -4.09 -1.75
C SER A 28 -9.29 -3.42 -1.89
N LEU A 29 -9.03 -2.72 -3.00
CA LEU A 29 -7.73 -2.10 -3.29
C LEU A 29 -7.53 -0.73 -2.64
N ALA A 30 -8.62 0.03 -2.48
CA ALA A 30 -8.56 1.40 -1.97
C ALA A 30 -8.77 1.50 -0.46
N VAL A 31 -9.43 0.52 0.17
CA VAL A 31 -9.80 0.59 1.59
C VAL A 31 -9.34 -0.64 2.36
N ILE A 32 -9.78 -1.85 1.95
CA ILE A 32 -9.56 -3.07 2.74
C ILE A 32 -8.07 -3.43 2.77
N GLY A 33 -7.42 -3.47 1.61
CA GLY A 33 -5.98 -3.75 1.47
C GLY A 33 -5.13 -2.79 2.31
N PRO A 34 -5.21 -1.47 2.08
CA PRO A 34 -4.50 -0.47 2.90
C PRO A 34 -4.76 -0.63 4.39
N THR A 35 -6.01 -0.89 4.80
CA THR A 35 -6.33 -1.08 6.21
C THR A 35 -5.61 -2.28 6.81
N LEU A 36 -5.66 -3.44 6.14
CA LEU A 36 -5.02 -4.66 6.63
C LEU A 36 -3.49 -4.54 6.62
N GLU A 37 -2.92 -3.93 5.58
CA GLU A 37 -1.48 -3.69 5.48
C GLU A 37 -1.01 -2.78 6.62
N GLU A 38 -1.66 -1.64 6.84
CA GLU A 38 -1.24 -0.73 7.92
C GLU A 38 -1.40 -1.34 9.32
N LEU A 39 -2.46 -2.13 9.54
CA LEU A 39 -2.63 -2.87 10.79
C LEU A 39 -1.50 -3.90 11.01
N LEU A 40 -1.09 -4.60 9.94
CA LEU A 40 -0.04 -5.60 10.02
C LEU A 40 1.34 -4.97 10.21
N PHE A 41 1.74 -4.07 9.31
CA PHE A 41 3.09 -3.54 9.25
C PHE A 41 3.30 -2.42 10.28
N GLN A 42 2.43 -1.42 10.33
CA GLN A 42 2.62 -0.24 11.19
C GLN A 42 2.17 -0.53 12.62
N ALA A 43 0.95 -1.04 12.84
CA ALA A 43 0.49 -1.36 14.19
C ALA A 43 1.17 -2.63 14.74
N GLY A 44 1.21 -3.71 13.96
CA GLY A 44 1.78 -4.99 14.37
C GLY A 44 3.31 -4.99 14.45
N ILE A 45 4.01 -4.64 13.36
CA ILE A 45 5.47 -4.75 13.29
C ILE A 45 6.15 -3.51 13.87
N GLN A 46 5.89 -2.31 13.35
CA GLN A 46 6.57 -1.07 13.78
C GLN A 46 6.31 -0.75 15.26
N LYS A 47 5.04 -0.60 15.68
CA LYS A 47 4.68 -0.26 17.06
C LYS A 47 4.34 -1.45 17.97
N GLY A 48 4.30 -2.67 17.44
CA GLY A 48 4.15 -3.89 18.24
C GLY A 48 5.50 -4.54 18.53
N ILE A 49 6.13 -5.09 17.49
CA ILE A 49 7.39 -5.84 17.60
C ILE A 49 8.58 -4.89 17.84
N PHE A 50 8.70 -3.83 17.04
CA PHE A 50 9.83 -2.90 17.07
C PHE A 50 9.65 -1.70 18.00
N LYS A 51 8.66 -1.73 18.89
CA LYS A 51 8.30 -0.62 19.79
C LYS A 51 9.39 -0.13 20.74
N ARG A 52 10.41 -0.96 21.00
CA ARG A 52 11.55 -0.63 21.88
C ARG A 52 12.77 -0.12 21.11
N LEU A 53 12.73 -0.14 19.77
CA LEU A 53 13.79 0.41 18.94
C LEU A 53 13.67 1.93 18.84
N ASN A 54 14.72 2.57 18.35
CA ASN A 54 14.64 3.94 17.89
C ASN A 54 13.51 4.06 16.84
N PRO A 55 12.64 5.09 16.89
CA PRO A 55 11.52 5.24 15.97
C PRO A 55 11.91 5.16 14.49
N TRP A 56 13.03 5.77 14.11
CA TRP A 56 13.50 5.73 12.72
C TRP A 56 13.98 4.35 12.30
N ILE A 57 14.62 3.61 13.21
CA ILE A 57 15.02 2.22 12.94
C ILE A 57 13.78 1.34 12.78
N ALA A 58 12.77 1.50 13.64
CA ALA A 58 11.51 0.77 13.53
C ALA A 58 10.80 1.03 12.19
N ILE A 59 10.76 2.30 11.75
CA ILE A 59 10.18 2.69 10.44
C ILE A 59 10.96 2.04 9.29
N ILE A 60 12.29 2.18 9.26
CA ILE A 60 13.12 1.66 8.16
C ILE A 60 13.02 0.14 8.06
N LEU A 61 13.12 -0.58 9.17
CA LEU A 61 13.02 -2.04 9.17
C LEU A 61 11.63 -2.50 8.72
N THR A 62 10.57 -1.86 9.21
CA THR A 62 9.20 -2.17 8.79
C THR A 62 9.00 -1.89 7.31
N ALA A 63 9.53 -0.79 6.79
CA ALA A 63 9.44 -0.44 5.38
C ALA A 63 10.19 -1.42 4.46
N ILE A 64 11.33 -1.95 4.89
CA ILE A 64 12.06 -3.01 4.16
C ILE A 64 11.21 -4.28 4.10
N ILE A 65 10.60 -4.69 5.23
CA ILE A 65 9.73 -5.87 5.30
C ILE A 65 8.50 -5.67 4.41
N PHE A 66 7.86 -4.50 4.46
CA PHE A 66 6.74 -4.11 3.62
C PHE A 66 7.10 -4.20 2.13
N ALA A 67 8.23 -3.61 1.72
CA ALA A 67 8.71 -3.65 0.35
C ALA A 67 9.00 -5.08 -0.12
N GLY A 68 9.67 -5.87 0.71
CA GLY A 68 10.01 -7.26 0.43
C GLY A 68 8.78 -8.17 0.30
N ALA A 69 7.72 -7.91 1.07
CA ALA A 69 6.44 -8.62 0.97
C ALA A 69 5.72 -8.37 -0.38
N HIS A 70 5.98 -7.22 -1.01
CA HIS A 70 5.41 -6.86 -2.31
C HIS A 70 6.27 -7.30 -3.49
N ASN A 71 7.59 -7.17 -3.36
CA ASN A 71 8.54 -7.61 -4.38
C ASN A 71 9.87 -7.92 -3.70
N VAL A 72 10.40 -9.13 -3.85
CA VAL A 72 11.69 -9.49 -3.23
C VAL A 72 12.88 -8.95 -4.03
N THR A 73 12.69 -8.65 -5.32
CA THR A 73 13.75 -8.17 -6.20
C THR A 73 13.99 -6.68 -6.00
N LEU A 74 15.25 -6.30 -5.77
CA LEU A 74 15.68 -4.90 -5.60
C LEU A 74 15.61 -4.12 -6.93
N ASN A 75 14.40 -3.72 -7.30
CA ASN A 75 14.10 -2.93 -8.50
C ASN A 75 13.26 -1.69 -8.14
N TRP A 76 12.81 -0.95 -9.15
CA TRP A 76 11.94 0.23 -8.96
C TRP A 76 10.66 -0.05 -8.17
N SER A 77 10.11 -1.26 -8.25
CA SER A 77 8.92 -1.65 -7.48
C SER A 77 9.24 -1.78 -5.99
N PHE A 78 10.37 -2.42 -5.66
CA PHE A 78 10.86 -2.51 -4.29
C PHE A 78 11.12 -1.13 -3.72
N LEU A 79 11.83 -0.27 -4.46
CA LEU A 79 12.14 1.08 -4.01
C LEU A 79 10.86 1.90 -3.74
N ASN A 80 9.87 1.81 -4.63
CA ASN A 80 8.58 2.47 -4.43
C ASN A 80 7.84 1.92 -3.19
N GLY A 81 7.81 0.60 -3.01
CA GLY A 81 7.24 -0.03 -1.81
C GLY A 81 7.93 0.43 -0.53
N PHE A 82 9.27 0.49 -0.54
CA PHE A 82 10.07 0.94 0.60
C PHE A 82 9.78 2.40 0.95
N LEU A 83 9.80 3.30 -0.03
CA LEU A 83 9.50 4.72 0.19
C LEU A 83 8.07 4.93 0.70
N SER A 84 7.10 4.17 0.19
CA SER A 84 5.71 4.19 0.67
C SER A 84 5.64 3.73 2.13
N GLY A 85 6.28 2.61 2.47
CA GLY A 85 6.34 2.10 3.84
C GLY A 85 6.99 3.09 4.82
N VAL A 86 8.05 3.79 4.38
CA VAL A 86 8.67 4.86 5.18
C VAL A 86 7.70 6.02 5.38
N ALA A 87 7.00 6.45 4.32
CA ALA A 87 6.05 7.57 4.40
C ALA A 87 4.88 7.26 5.36
N PHE A 88 4.24 6.10 5.22
CA PHE A 88 3.11 5.72 6.09
C PHE A 88 3.57 5.45 7.53
N GLY A 89 4.73 4.80 7.70
CA GLY A 89 5.33 4.60 9.01
C GLY A 89 5.68 5.92 9.72
N TYR A 90 6.17 6.92 8.98
CA TYR A 90 6.39 8.27 9.50
C TYR A 90 5.09 8.97 9.88
N VAL A 91 4.05 8.91 9.05
CA VAL A 91 2.72 9.46 9.38
C VAL A 91 2.20 8.84 10.67
N TYR A 92 2.24 7.51 10.81
CA TYR A 92 1.80 6.85 12.05
C TYR A 92 2.65 7.22 13.26
N GLN A 93 3.97 7.37 13.07
CA GLN A 93 4.87 7.77 14.14
C GLN A 93 4.62 9.21 14.59
N LYS A 94 4.32 10.12 13.66
CA LYS A 94 4.13 11.54 13.94
C LYS A 94 2.75 11.86 14.51
N THR A 95 1.72 11.17 14.04
CA THR A 95 0.32 11.41 14.44
C THR A 95 -0.13 10.57 15.63
N ASP A 96 0.56 9.46 15.89
CA ASP A 96 0.15 8.42 16.85
C ASP A 96 -1.25 7.83 16.59
N ASP A 97 -1.79 8.00 15.37
CA ASP A 97 -3.09 7.50 14.97
C ASP A 97 -2.97 6.63 13.71
N ILE A 98 -3.32 5.34 13.84
CA ILE A 98 -3.24 4.38 12.74
C ILE A 98 -4.18 4.78 11.58
N LYS A 99 -5.28 5.47 11.87
CA LYS A 99 -6.24 5.93 10.86
C LYS A 99 -5.58 6.91 9.88
N MET A 100 -4.62 7.71 10.34
CA MET A 100 -3.92 8.66 9.48
C MET A 100 -2.99 7.96 8.48
N ALA A 101 -2.36 6.88 8.90
CA ALA A 101 -1.55 6.03 8.01
C ALA A 101 -2.44 5.29 7.01
N ILE A 102 -3.55 4.69 7.47
CA ILE A 102 -4.55 4.05 6.60
C ILE A 102 -5.09 5.04 5.56
N LEU A 103 -5.46 6.25 5.98
CA LEU A 103 -5.96 7.27 5.07
C LEU A 103 -4.91 7.67 4.03
N SER A 104 -3.67 7.88 4.47
CA SER A 104 -2.55 8.25 3.58
C SER A 104 -2.27 7.16 2.55
N HIS A 105 -2.27 5.90 2.97
CA HIS A 105 -2.10 4.75 2.08
C HIS A 105 -3.29 4.62 1.11
N SER A 106 -4.52 4.73 1.62
CA SER A 106 -5.74 4.69 0.80
C SER A 106 -5.71 5.76 -0.29
N ILE A 107 -5.36 7.01 0.04
CA ILE A 107 -5.21 8.11 -0.92
C ILE A 107 -4.13 7.80 -1.95
N SER A 108 -2.99 7.25 -1.52
CA SER A 108 -1.90 6.85 -2.43
C SER A 108 -2.34 5.78 -3.43
N ASN A 109 -3.30 4.92 -3.06
CA ASN A 109 -3.82 3.86 -3.92
C ASN A 109 -4.96 4.33 -4.84
N LEU A 110 -5.65 5.41 -4.49
CA LEU A 110 -6.74 5.96 -5.31
C LEU A 110 -6.25 6.52 -6.64
N LEU A 111 -5.12 7.23 -6.66
CA LEU A 111 -4.62 7.86 -7.89
C LEU A 111 -4.35 6.85 -9.04
N PRO A 112 -3.55 5.77 -8.84
CA PRO A 112 -3.37 4.77 -9.89
C PRO A 112 -4.67 4.02 -10.23
N LEU A 113 -5.55 3.80 -9.25
CA LEU A 113 -6.85 3.16 -9.50
C LEU A 113 -7.75 3.99 -10.41
N ILE A 114 -7.78 5.32 -10.21
CA ILE A 114 -8.52 6.25 -11.08
C ILE A 114 -7.97 6.18 -12.51
N ILE A 115 -6.65 6.22 -12.67
CA ILE A 115 -6.01 6.13 -14.00
C ILE A 115 -6.40 4.83 -14.70
N CYS A 116 -6.35 3.69 -14.00
CA CYS A 116 -6.76 2.41 -14.56
C CYS A 116 -8.26 2.38 -14.92
N CYS A 117 -9.13 2.98 -14.09
CA CYS A 117 -10.55 3.09 -14.41
C CYS A 117 -10.78 3.94 -15.68
N MET A 118 -10.05 5.05 -15.86
CA MET A 118 -10.15 5.85 -17.08
C MET A 118 -9.73 5.07 -18.33
N GLN A 119 -8.66 4.28 -18.23
CA GLN A 119 -8.16 3.43 -19.31
C GLN A 119 -9.09 2.25 -19.62
N ALA A 120 -9.84 1.76 -18.64
CA ALA A 120 -10.74 0.63 -18.82
C ALA A 120 -11.98 0.96 -19.67
N TRP A 121 -12.35 2.25 -19.74
CA TRP A 121 -13.56 2.74 -20.40
C TRP A 121 -13.27 3.66 -21.61
N SER A 122 -12.00 3.76 -22.02
CA SER A 122 -11.57 4.40 -23.27
C SER A 122 -11.45 3.38 -24.39
#